data_AF-A0A914PP69-F1
#
_entry.id   AF-A0A914PP69-F1
#
_cell.length_a   1.000
_cell.length_b   1.000
_cell.length_c   1.000
_cell.angle_alpha   90.00
_cell.angle_beta   90.00
_cell.angle_gamma   90.00
#
_symmetry.space_group_name_H-M   'P 1'
#
loop_
_entity.id
_entity.type
_entity.pdbx_description
1 polymer ?
#
loop_
_entity_poly.entity_id
_entity_poly.type
_entity_poly.pdbx_seq_one_letter_code
_entity_poly.pdbx_strand_id
1 'polypeptide(L)'
;MYYSRKPRYPIDVWNVYEPTMNGEPRTNNQAELWHGQLKEAVRIQYPPFYTIAKELQKQHANSNVLRNQLITRMVFKKKKKEKDSC
;
A
#
# COMPACT_ATOMS: atom_id res chain seq x y z
N MET A 1 -11.93 38.17 -13.72
CA MET A 1 -12.52 36.93 -14.28
C MET A 1 -11.38 36.02 -14.69
N TYR A 2 -11.12 34.93 -13.96
CA TYR A 2 -10.11 33.96 -14.37
C TYR A 2 -10.67 33.11 -15.51
N TYR A 3 -10.10 33.22 -16.71
CA TYR A 3 -10.35 32.28 -17.79
C TYR A 3 -9.83 30.91 -17.35
N SER A 4 -10.73 30.05 -16.86
CA SER A 4 -10.41 28.65 -16.60
C SER A 4 -10.09 28.00 -17.94
N ARG A 5 -8.80 27.76 -18.19
CA ARG A 5 -8.36 27.01 -19.37
C ARG A 5 -8.99 25.62 -19.29
N LYS A 6 -9.70 25.23 -20.35
CA LYS A 6 -10.25 23.88 -20.45
C LYS A 6 -9.09 22.87 -20.33
N PRO A 7 -9.23 21.83 -19.52
CA PRO A 7 -8.20 20.83 -19.38
C PRO A 7 -7.95 20.11 -20.70
N ARG A 8 -6.70 19.72 -20.94
CA ARG A 8 -6.29 18.99 -22.16
C ARG A 8 -6.99 17.63 -22.27
N TYR A 9 -7.27 17.00 -21.13
CA TYR A 9 -7.91 15.69 -21.07
C TYR A 9 -9.24 15.77 -20.31
N PRO A 10 -10.23 14.95 -20.69
CA PRO A 10 -11.47 14.80 -19.95
C PRO A 10 -11.21 14.54 -18.45
N ILE A 11 -12.03 15.09 -17.57
CA ILE A 11 -11.79 15.05 -16.12
C ILE A 11 -11.97 13.64 -15.57
N ASP A 12 -12.85 12.86 -16.18
CA ASP A 12 -13.15 11.45 -15.89
C ASP A 12 -11.96 10.50 -16.09
N VAL A 13 -10.97 10.87 -16.91
CA VAL A 13 -9.76 10.05 -17.09
C VAL A 13 -8.63 10.42 -16.12
N TRP A 14 -8.85 11.36 -15.20
CA TRP A 14 -7.81 11.76 -14.25
C TRP A 14 -7.65 10.69 -13.18
N ASN A 15 -6.41 10.40 -12.79
CA ASN A 15 -6.10 9.45 -11.72
C ASN A 15 -6.75 9.79 -10.36
N VAL A 16 -7.09 11.06 -10.14
CA VAL A 16 -7.78 11.55 -8.94
C VAL A 16 -9.29 11.63 -9.10
N TYR A 17 -9.86 11.33 -10.27
CA TYR A 17 -11.28 11.53 -10.54
C TYR A 17 -12.15 10.73 -9.57
N GLU A 18 -12.03 9.40 -9.59
CA GLU A 18 -12.76 8.49 -8.72
C GLU A 18 -12.56 8.83 -7.22
N PRO A 19 -11.32 8.98 -6.71
CA PRO A 19 -11.12 9.41 -5.32
C PRO A 19 -11.81 10.74 -4.98
N THR A 20 -11.78 11.71 -5.91
CA THR A 20 -12.41 13.02 -5.69
C THR A 20 -13.93 12.89 -5.60
N MET A 21 -14.55 12.08 -6.47
CA MET A 21 -16.00 11.86 -6.47
C MET A 21 -16.45 11.06 -5.23
N ASN A 22 -15.63 10.15 -4.74
CA ASN A 22 -15.91 9.31 -3.58
C ASN A 22 -15.54 9.95 -2.23
N GLY A 23 -14.99 11.17 -2.23
CA GLY A 23 -14.53 11.85 -1.01
C GLY A 23 -13.30 11.20 -0.36
N GLU A 24 -12.54 10.44 -1.14
CA GLU A 24 -11.32 9.75 -0.72
C GLU A 24 -10.08 10.67 -0.85
N PRO A 25 -8.98 10.34 -0.17
CA PRO A 25 -7.72 11.07 -0.33
C PRO A 25 -7.27 11.11 -1.80
N ARG A 26 -7.06 12.32 -2.33
CA ARG A 26 -6.63 12.54 -3.72
C ARG A 26 -5.15 12.20 -3.96
N THR A 27 -4.40 11.90 -2.89
CA THR A 27 -2.95 11.68 -2.95
C THR A 27 -2.60 10.21 -2.95
N ASN A 28 -1.57 9.84 -3.72
CA ASN A 28 -1.10 8.46 -3.84
C ASN A 28 -0.20 8.02 -2.67
N ASN A 29 -0.22 8.74 -1.54
CA ASN A 29 0.71 8.55 -0.44
C ASN A 29 0.71 7.12 0.11
N GLN A 30 -0.46 6.47 0.13
CA GLN A 30 -0.58 5.10 0.59
C GLN A 30 0.13 4.12 -0.35
N ALA A 31 -0.02 4.27 -1.67
CA ALA A 31 0.67 3.41 -2.61
C ALA A 31 2.18 3.67 -2.60
N GLU A 32 2.61 4.93 -2.51
CA GLU A 32 4.03 5.29 -2.39
C GLU A 32 4.66 4.66 -1.15
N LEU A 33 3.97 4.73 0.00
CA LEU A 33 4.41 4.09 1.24
C LEU A 33 4.54 2.57 1.07
N TRP A 34 3.53 1.92 0.50
CA TRP A 34 3.54 0.49 0.21
C TRP A 34 4.70 0.11 -0.72
N HIS A 35 4.92 0.90 -1.75
CA HIS A 35 6.01 0.67 -2.70
C HIS A 35 7.37 0.79 -2.02
N GLY A 36 7.53 1.79 -1.13
CA GLY A 36 8.73 1.93 -0.30
C GLY A 36 8.95 0.72 0.61
N GLN A 37 7.90 0.24 1.29
CA GLN A 37 7.96 -0.94 2.15
C GLN A 37 8.30 -2.21 1.36
N LEU A 38 7.74 -2.38 0.16
CA LEU A 38 8.05 -3.53 -0.71
C LEU A 38 9.49 -3.49 -1.20
N LYS A 39 9.97 -2.32 -1.64
CA LYS A 39 11.37 -2.13 -2.03
C LYS A 39 12.32 -2.47 -0.88
N GLU A 40 11.99 -2.01 0.33
CA GLU A 40 12.75 -2.30 1.54
C GLU A 40 12.64 -3.77 2.00
N ALA A 41 11.56 -4.47 1.68
CA ALA A 41 11.42 -5.90 1.98
C ALA A 41 12.24 -6.76 1.01
N VAL A 42 12.28 -6.38 -0.27
CA VAL A 42 12.98 -7.13 -1.31
C VAL A 42 14.50 -6.89 -1.25
N ARG A 43 14.95 -5.67 -0.94
CA ARG A 43 16.38 -5.26 -0.78
C ARG A 43 17.32 -5.65 -1.92
N ILE A 44 16.78 -5.88 -3.11
CA ILE A 44 17.53 -6.25 -4.31
C ILE A 44 17.15 -5.24 -5.40
N GLN A 45 18.14 -4.74 -6.14
CA GLN A 45 17.93 -3.74 -7.19
C GLN A 45 17.19 -4.31 -8.42
N TYR A 46 17.51 -5.56 -8.79
CA TYR A 46 16.87 -6.30 -9.88
C TYR A 46 16.41 -7.69 -9.41
N PRO A 47 15.36 -7.74 -8.59
CA PRO A 47 14.85 -9.00 -8.07
C PRO A 47 14.18 -9.79 -9.19
N PRO A 48 14.37 -11.12 -9.25
CA PRO A 48 13.59 -11.95 -10.15
C PRO A 48 12.11 -11.88 -9.74
N PHE A 49 11.22 -11.99 -10.72
CA PHE A 49 9.77 -11.85 -10.53
C PHE A 49 9.24 -12.71 -9.37
N TYR A 50 9.73 -13.95 -9.24
CA TYR A 50 9.33 -14.85 -8.16
C TYR A 50 9.62 -14.29 -6.75
N THR A 51 10.74 -13.59 -6.57
CA THR A 51 11.06 -12.95 -5.28
C THR A 51 10.07 -11.85 -4.96
N ILE A 52 9.72 -11.02 -5.95
CA ILE A 52 8.72 -9.97 -5.80
C ILE A 52 7.37 -10.58 -5.42
N ALA A 53 6.93 -11.61 -6.15
CA ALA A 53 5.66 -12.29 -5.90
C ALA A 53 5.59 -12.87 -4.48
N LYS A 54 6.69 -13.48 -4.01
CA LYS A 54 6.77 -14.04 -2.66
C LYS A 54 6.69 -12.95 -1.57
N GLU A 55 7.35 -11.82 -1.75
CA GLU A 55 7.26 -10.71 -0.79
C GLU A 55 5.88 -10.04 -0.81
N LEU A 56 5.25 -9.92 -1.98
CA LEU A 56 3.86 -9.46 -2.09
C LEU A 56 2.89 -10.35 -1.33
N GLN A 57 3.00 -11.68 -1.49
CA GLN A 57 2.17 -12.63 -0.74
C GLN A 57 2.35 -12.50 0.77
N LYS A 58 3.59 -12.32 1.25
CA LYS A 58 3.88 -12.10 2.67
C LYS A 58 3.27 -10.79 3.19
N GLN A 59 3.39 -9.69 2.44
CA GLN A 59 2.80 -8.42 2.83
C GLN A 59 1.27 -8.53 2.88
N HIS A 60 0.65 -9.15 1.87
CA HIS A 60 -0.78 -9.39 1.85
C HIS A 60 -1.26 -10.23 3.06
N ALA A 61 -0.53 -11.30 3.39
CA ALA A 61 -0.83 -12.12 4.57
C ALA A 61 -0.76 -11.29 5.87
N ASN A 62 0.25 -10.44 6.02
CA ASN A 62 0.38 -9.55 7.19
C ASN A 62 -0.78 -8.54 7.28
N SER A 63 -1.17 -7.94 6.15
CA SER A 63 -2.30 -7.02 6.09
C SER A 63 -3.62 -7.72 6.43
N ASN A 64 -3.80 -8.97 6.00
CA ASN A 64 -4.99 -9.76 6.33
C ASN A 64 -5.06 -10.09 7.82
N VAL A 65 -3.93 -10.35 8.49
CA VAL A 65 -3.92 -10.54 9.94
C VAL A 65 -4.41 -9.28 10.65
N LEU A 66 -3.90 -8.11 10.29
CA LEU A 66 -4.33 -6.82 10.86
C LEU A 66 -5.81 -6.54 10.57
N ARG A 67 -6.25 -6.77 9.33
CA ARG A 67 -7.66 -6.64 8.92
C ARG A 67 -8.56 -7.55 9.77
N ASN A 68 -8.19 -8.82 9.93
CA ASN A 68 -8.96 -9.78 10.71
C ASN A 68 -9.01 -9.39 12.20
N GLN A 69 -7.92 -8.85 12.75
CA GLN A 69 -7.90 -8.32 14.12
C GLN A 69 -8.90 -7.17 14.31
N LEU A 70 -8.96 -6.25 13.33
CA LEU A 70 -9.89 -5.13 13.35
C LEU A 70 -11.35 -5.60 13.28
N ILE A 71 -11.64 -6.56 12.39
CA ILE A 71 -12.98 -7.14 12.24
C ILE A 71 -13.43 -7.85 13.52
N THR A 72 -12.56 -8.71 14.07
CA THR A 72 -12.89 -9.52 15.26
C THR A 72 -12.82 -8.70 16.55
N ARG A 73 -12.30 -7.47 16.52
CA ARG A 73 -11.95 -6.64 17.70
C ARG A 73 -11.03 -7.36 18.69
N MET A 74 -10.27 -8.34 18.21
CA MET A 74 -9.33 -9.12 19.00
C MET A 74 -7.91 -8.81 18.55
N VAL A 75 -7.05 -8.39 19.48
CA VAL A 75 -5.63 -8.13 19.22
C VAL A 75 -4.83 -9.39 19.50
N PHE A 76 -4.38 -10.08 18.46
CA PHE A 76 -3.42 -11.16 18.62
C PHE A 76 -2.03 -10.56 18.90
N LYS A 77 -1.56 -10.68 20.14
CA LYS A 77 -0.19 -10.29 20.50
C LYS A 77 0.81 -11.11 19.69
N LYS A 78 1.73 -10.45 18.98
CA LYS A 78 2.89 -11.14 18.40
C LYS A 78 3.67 -11.83 19.52
N LYS A 79 3.90 -13.14 19.39
CA LYS A 79 4.88 -13.84 20.25
C LYS A 79 6.24 -13.19 20.01
N LYS A 80 6.86 -12.70 21.08
CA LYS A 80 8.23 -12.16 21.04
C LYS A 80 9.13 -13.32 20.61
N LYS A 81 9.89 -13.17 19.52
CA LYS A 81 10.96 -14.12 19.21
C LYS A 81 11.99 -13.98 20.32
N GLU A 82 12.19 -15.05 21.08
CA GLU A 82 13.27 -15.16 22.06
C GLU A 82 14.58 -14.98 21.27
N LYS A 83 15.43 -14.06 21.73
CA LYS A 83 16.77 -13.90 21.14
C LYS A 83 17.57 -15.08 21.65
N ASP A 84 17.83 -16.06 20.81
CA ASP A 84 18.82 -17.08 21.14
C ASP A 84 20.17 -16.37 21.29
N SER A 85 20.66 -16.37 22.54
CA SER A 85 21.98 -15.88 22.93
C SER A 85 23.04 -16.79 22.33
N CYS A 86 23.94 -16.24 21.53
CA CYS A 86 25.27 -16.78 21.31
C CYS A 86 26.29 -15.65 21.40
#